data_AF-A0A969QG34-F1
#
_entry.id   AF-A0A969QG34-F1
#
_cell.length_a   1.000
_cell.length_b   1.000
_cell.length_c   1.000
_cell.angle_alpha   90.00
_cell.angle_beta   90.00
_cell.angle_gamma   90.00
#
_symmetry.space_group_name_H-M   'P 1'
#
loop_
_entity.id
_entity.type
_entity.pdbx_description
1 polymer ?
#
loop_
_entity_poly.entity_id
_entity_poly.type
_entity_poly.pdbx_seq_one_letter_code
_entity_poly.pdbx_strand_id
1 'polypeptide(L)' 'MNPSQPIDLIILSNGPGEVTTWIPPVVRALRDRLGNDRELVRISVILSPCPNASGREVQIVESYPEVDRVQGAKHFTK' A
#
# COMPACT_ATOMS: atom_id res chain seq x y z
N MET A 1 14.35 -25.60 -7.26
CA MET A 1 14.25 -24.42 -6.38
C MET A 1 12.79 -24.32 -6.00
N ASN A 2 12.43 -24.37 -4.71
CA ASN A 2 11.04 -24.12 -4.33
C ASN A 2 10.69 -22.73 -4.87
N PRO A 3 9.59 -22.56 -5.65
CA PRO A 3 9.10 -21.21 -5.89
C PRO A 3 8.89 -20.61 -4.50
N SER A 4 9.59 -19.50 -4.23
CA SER A 4 9.38 -18.70 -3.03
C SER A 4 7.88 -18.51 -2.88
N GLN A 5 7.28 -18.98 -1.79
CA GLN A 5 5.83 -18.90 -1.62
C GLN A 5 5.39 -17.45 -1.79
N PRO A 6 4.36 -17.16 -2.60
CA PRO A 6 3.88 -15.81 -2.81
C PRO A 6 3.56 -15.11 -1.49
N ILE A 7 3.94 -13.84 -1.38
CA ILE A 7 3.75 -13.01 -0.20
C ILE A 7 2.82 -11.86 -0.55
N ASP A 8 1.84 -11.60 0.32
CA ASP A 8 0.99 -10.41 0.26
C ASP A 8 1.34 -9.51 1.47
N LEU A 9 1.85 -8.31 1.20
CA LEU A 9 2.20 -7.30 2.19
C LEU A 9 1.05 -6.31 2.29
N ILE A 10 0.50 -6.18 3.49
CA ILE A 10 -0.59 -5.23 3.76
C ILE A 10 -0.05 -4.08 4.60
N ILE A 11 -0.12 -2.87 4.05
CA ILE A 11 0.19 -1.63 4.74
C ILE A 11 -1.13 -0.99 5.16
N LEU A 12 -1.37 -0.88 6.46
CA LEU A 12 -2.50 -0.13 7.00
C LEU A 12 -2.05 1.31 7.26
N SER A 13 -2.77 2.28 6.69
CA SER A 13 -2.51 3.70 6.92
C SER A 13 -3.79 4.43 7.34
N ASN A 14 -3.66 5.38 8.25
CA ASN A 14 -4.78 6.10 8.84
C ASN A 14 -4.67 7.62 8.71
N GLY A 15 -3.73 8.14 7.91
CA GLY A 15 -3.51 9.58 7.82
C GLY A 15 -2.99 10.07 6.47
N PRO A 16 -3.40 11.29 6.04
CA PRO A 16 -2.89 11.90 4.81
C PRO A 16 -1.37 12.14 4.85
N GLY A 17 -0.82 12.41 6.04
CA GLY A 17 0.62 12.56 6.25
C GLY A 17 1.37 11.27 5.93
N GLU A 18 0.90 10.12 6.41
CA GLU A 18 1.53 8.83 6.14
C GLU A 18 1.54 8.50 4.64
N VAL A 19 0.38 8.70 4.00
CA VAL A 19 0.20 8.48 2.56
C VAL A 19 1.19 9.29 1.73
N THR A 20 1.43 10.54 2.10
CA THR A 20 2.30 11.45 1.32
C THR A 20 3.77 11.41 1.71
N THR A 21 4.13 10.82 2.85
CA THR A 21 5.51 10.88 3.36
C THR A 21 6.15 9.52 3.64
N TRP A 22 5.49 8.61 4.37
CA TRP A 22 6.09 7.33 4.78
C TRP A 22 5.79 6.20 3.79
N ILE A 23 4.63 6.20 3.14
CA ILE A 23 4.29 5.16 2.15
C ILE A 23 5.30 5.13 0.99
N PRO A 24 5.64 6.24 0.30
CA PRO A 24 6.54 6.21 -0.86
C PRO A 24 7.92 5.58 -0.59
N PRO A 25 8.69 5.98 0.44
CA PRO A 25 9.98 5.37 0.70
C PRO A 25 9.86 3.91 1.15
N VAL A 26 8.77 3.53 1.84
CA VAL A 26 8.54 2.15 2.30
C VAL A 26 8.28 1.22 1.11
N VAL A 27 7.35 1.58 0.21
CA VAL A 27 6.99 0.70 -0.92
C VAL A 27 8.16 0.54 -1.90
N ARG A 28 8.97 1.58 -2.08
CA ARG A 28 10.24 1.51 -2.84
C ARG A 28 11.23 0.54 -2.22
N ALA A 29 11.50 0.70 -0.93
CA ALA A 29 12.43 -0.19 -0.23
C ALA A 29 11.95 -1.65 -0.21
N LEU A 30 10.63 -1.89 -0.19
CA LEU A 30 10.08 -3.24 -0.32
C LEU A 30 10.34 -3.82 -1.71
N ARG A 31 10.12 -3.05 -2.78
CA ARG A 31 10.43 -3.49 -4.15
C ARG A 31 11.93 -3.73 -4.35
N ASP A 32 12.78 -2.89 -3.78
CA ASP A 32 14.24 -3.08 -3.85
C ASP A 32 14.70 -4.37 -3.16
N ARG A 33 14.06 -4.76 -2.05
CA ARG A 33 14.45 -5.93 -1.25
C ARG A 33 13.80 -7.23 -1.71
N LEU A 34 12.56 -7.17 -2.18
CA LEU A 34 11.72 -8.34 -2.43
C LEU A 34 11.47 -8.57 -3.93
N GLY A 35 11.76 -7.57 -4.76
CA GLY A 35 11.58 -7.62 -6.21
C GLY A 35 10.25 -7.03 -6.71
N ASN A 36 10.16 -6.97 -8.03
CA ASN A 36 9.04 -6.35 -8.76
C ASN A 36 8.05 -7.37 -9.35
N ASP A 37 8.26 -8.67 -9.14
CA ASP A 37 7.33 -9.70 -9.60
C ASP A 37 6.07 -9.70 -8.72
N ARG A 38 4.95 -9.23 -9.29
CA ARG A 38 3.66 -9.06 -8.59
C ARG A 38 2.95 -10.39 -8.31
N GLU A 39 3.37 -11.48 -8.95
CA GLU A 39 2.88 -12.83 -8.65
C GLU A 39 3.59 -13.43 -7.43
N LEU A 40 4.82 -12.99 -7.14
CA LEU A 40 5.59 -13.41 -5.97
C LEU A 40 5.44 -12.46 -4.78
N VAL A 41 5.35 -11.15 -5.03
CA VAL A 41 5.28 -10.11 -4.00
C VAL A 41 4.22 -9.09 -4.38
N ARG A 42 3.13 -9.09 -3.61
CA ARG A 42 2.05 -8.11 -3.75
C ARG A 42 2.08 -7.12 -2.61
N ILE A 43 1.94 -5.84 -2.91
CA ILE A 43 1.86 -4.75 -1.92
C ILE A 43 0.47 -4.11 -2.00
N SER A 44 -0.30 -4.28 -0.94
CA SER A 44 -1.65 -3.74 -0.80
C SER A 44 -1.67 -2.66 0.28
N VAL A 45 -2.29 -1.52 0.00
CA VAL A 45 -2.49 -0.46 1.00
C VAL A 45 -3.97 -0.41 1.38
N ILE A 46 -4.24 -0.47 2.68
CA ILE A 46 -5.57 -0.32 3.25
C ILE A 46 -5.61 1.02 3.98
N LEU A 47 -6.56 1.86 3.58
CA LEU A 47 -6.83 3.13 4.24
C LEU A 47 -7.91 2.92 5.28
N SER A 48 -7.61 3.28 6.53
CA SER A 48 -8.60 3.32 7.61
C SER A 48 -9.21 4.73 7.72
N PRO A 49 -10.44 4.85 8.27
CA PRO A 49 -11.12 6.13 8.39
C PRO A 49 -10.32 7.14 9.22
N CYS A 50 -10.14 8.34 8.68
CA CYS A 50 -9.43 9.43 9.34
C CYS A 50 -10.30 10.70 9.32
N PRO A 51 -10.52 11.36 10.47
CA PRO A 51 -11.27 12.63 10.51
C PRO A 51 -10.56 13.75 9.76
N ASN A 52 -9.23 13.64 9.57
CA ASN A 52 -8.40 14.63 8.90
C ASN A 52 -8.13 14.27 7.42
N ALA A 53 -8.83 13.29 6.85
CA ALA A 53 -8.64 12.89 5.46
C ALA A 53 -9.02 14.03 4.49
N SER A 54 -8.25 14.18 3.42
CA SER A 54 -8.55 15.10 2.32
C SER A 54 -9.56 14.53 1.32
N GLY A 55 -9.81 13.21 1.35
CA GLY A 55 -10.64 12.49 0.40
C GLY A 55 -9.90 12.08 -0.88
N ARG A 56 -8.60 12.40 -0.99
CA ARG A 56 -7.75 12.08 -2.16
C ARG A 56 -6.76 10.96 -1.89
N GLU A 57 -6.77 10.39 -0.68
CA GLU A 57 -5.76 9.43 -0.24
C GLU A 57 -5.71 8.19 -1.15
N VAL A 58 -6.85 7.69 -1.61
CA VAL A 58 -6.91 6.57 -2.57
C VAL A 58 -6.13 6.89 -3.85
N GLN A 59 -6.39 8.06 -4.44
CA GLN A 59 -5.77 8.51 -5.69
C GLN A 59 -4.26 8.73 -5.53
N ILE A 60 -3.85 9.25 -4.37
CA ILE A 60 -2.43 9.46 -4.06
C ILE A 60 -1.72 8.10 -3.97
N VAL A 61 -2.28 7.13 -3.25
CA VAL A 61 -1.67 5.81 -3.12
C VAL A 61 -1.67 5.06 -4.45
N GLU A 62 -2.75 5.13 -5.23
CA GLU A 62 -2.82 4.53 -6.57
C GLU A 62 -1.80 5.13 -7.54
N SER A 63 -1.30 6.35 -7.29
CA SER A 63 -0.24 6.96 -8.10
C SER A 63 1.15 6.37 -7.86
N TYR A 64 1.33 5.56 -6.81
CA TYR A 64 2.60 4.90 -6.51
C TYR A 64 2.72 3.59 -7.30
N PRO A 65 3.61 3.50 -8.31
CA PRO A 65 3.72 2.33 -9.17
C PRO A 65 4.12 1.05 -8.41
N GLU A 66 4.70 1.19 -7.22
CA GLU A 66 5.10 0.09 -6.36
C GLU A 66 3.90 -0.60 -5.69
N VAL A 67 2.76 0.07 -5.59
CA VAL A 67 1.53 -0.45 -4.97
C VAL A 67 0.69 -1.19 -6.01
N ASP A 68 0.16 -2.36 -5.63
CA ASP A 68 -0.66 -3.20 -6.51
C ASP A 68 -2.15 -2.98 -6.30
N ARG A 69 -2.56 -2.75 -5.05
CA ARG A 69 -3.98 -2.64 -4.68
C ARG A 69 -4.16 -1.59 -3.61
N VAL A 70 -5.29 -0.89 -3.70
CA VAL A 70 -5.69 0.09 -2.69
C VAL A 70 -7.13 -0.20 -2.26
N GLN A 71 -7.33 -0.34 -0.94
CA GLN A 71 -8.67 -0.34 -0.35
C GLN A 71 -8.91 1.01 0.32
N GLY A 72 -9.88 1.76 -0.19
CA GLY A 72 -10.27 3.04 0.41
C GLY A 72 -11.01 2.89 1.74
N ALA A 73 -10.95 3.93 2.57
CA ALA A 73 -11.57 3.97 3.89
C ALA A 73 -13.09 3.75 3.89
N LYS A 74 -13.79 4.04 2.78
CA LYS A 74 -15.22 3.74 2.59
C LYS A 74 -15.56 2.25 2.69
N HIS A 75 -14.58 1.37 2.52
CA HIS A 75 -14.73 -0.08 2.61
C HIS A 75 -14.11 -0.65 3.90
N PHE A 76 -13.75 0.21 4.85
CA PHE A 76 -13.16 -0.20 6.12
C PHE A 76 -14.28 -0.48 7.14
N THR A 77 -14.69 -1.74 7.26
CA THR A 77 -15.76 -2.17 8.17
C THR A 77 -15.28 -2.32 9.61
N LYS A 78 -16.18 -2.08 10.58
CA LYS A 78 -16.01 -2.47 11.99
C LYS A 78 -16.33 -3.94 12.20
#